data_AF-A0A0F9IGX5-F1
#
_entry.id   AF-A0A0F9IGX5-F1
#
_cell.length_a   1.000
_cell.length_b   1.000
_cell.length_c   1.000
_cell.angle_alpha   90.00
_cell.angle_beta   90.00
_cell.angle_gamma   90.00
#
_symmetry.space_group_name_H-M   'P 1'
#
loop_
_entity.id
_entity.type
_entity.pdbx_description
1 polymer ?
#
loop_
_entity_poly.entity_id
_entity_poly.type
_entity_poly.pdbx_seq_one_letter_code
_entity_poly.pdbx_strand_id
1 'polypeptide(L)'
;NKDSSYELVPKDVLAQYQAIDTSNTAQIRPIYRERIRQDPALESLYTETLLPASEMLIQVEENGICTDPKRLDENEVFFADMKADIGQQINDMVGYSINPGSPKQVKELLFRRMKFRNRKKGSTAAPILERLQKETEHPIFALILKHRKAVKMYGTYVKGLKRHVHPDTNRVHPTFLVHGTRTGRLSARDPNSENMPRLPQVRGTFIAGEGMELVEVDLKQAELCSLAALSGDPTLVEIYNTGGDIHTDLANELFPGWDERKANPETYQDAYEERVKCKNVNFGITYGITEFGLQGQIGGPIEDSRDMLEGWALKYPVASEFINKCRMAPIRNQIITTCFGRKKRVGLVSRENVRFLQNEAANFPHQSIASDITLHAAIRTWRQLLTWNVRIVNLIHDSLLLEVPLTGDPGMHRHQYAGDLRRLVIQLVAREMRQVPIDWGITRVPFMADAEYGHRWGSLQEYKGDMYEA
;
A
#
# COMPACT_ATOMS: atom_id res chain seq x y z
N ASN A 1 -23.55 -23.63 -6.11
CA ASN A 1 -22.66 -23.66 -4.92
C ASN A 1 -21.36 -22.97 -5.27
N LYS A 2 -20.85 -22.04 -4.44
CA LYS A 2 -19.55 -21.40 -4.70
C LYS A 2 -18.36 -22.36 -4.56
N ASP A 3 -18.62 -23.58 -4.08
CA ASP A 3 -17.65 -24.67 -3.92
C ASP A 3 -17.79 -25.79 -4.97
N SER A 4 -18.50 -25.54 -6.08
CA SER A 4 -18.66 -26.56 -7.14
C SER A 4 -17.56 -26.39 -8.18
N SER A 5 -16.66 -27.37 -8.30
CA SER A 5 -15.65 -27.42 -9.36
C SER A 5 -16.27 -27.75 -10.71
N TYR A 6 -15.69 -27.23 -11.81
CA TYR A 6 -16.05 -27.63 -13.17
C TYR A 6 -15.85 -29.14 -13.42
N GLU A 7 -15.07 -29.82 -12.59
CA GLU A 7 -14.88 -31.27 -12.60
C GLU A 7 -16.19 -32.06 -12.44
N LEU A 8 -17.21 -31.48 -11.79
CA LEU A 8 -18.50 -32.13 -11.58
C LEU A 8 -19.49 -31.91 -12.72
N VAL A 9 -19.12 -31.13 -13.74
CA VAL A 9 -19.99 -30.78 -14.86
C VAL A 9 -19.78 -31.76 -16.02
N PRO A 10 -20.84 -32.34 -16.62
CA PRO A 10 -20.71 -33.18 -17.81
C PRO A 10 -19.92 -32.48 -18.92
N LYS A 11 -18.99 -33.21 -19.56
CA LYS A 11 -18.03 -32.62 -20.52
C LYS A 11 -18.70 -31.94 -21.71
N ASP A 12 -19.79 -32.50 -22.21
CA ASP A 12 -20.59 -31.96 -23.31
C ASP A 12 -21.23 -30.61 -22.93
N VAL A 13 -21.78 -30.51 -21.72
CA VAL A 13 -22.34 -29.27 -21.18
C VAL A 13 -21.24 -28.23 -20.97
N LEU A 14 -20.11 -28.63 -20.37
CA LEU A 14 -18.98 -27.74 -20.13
C LEU A 14 -18.38 -27.23 -21.46
N ALA A 15 -18.24 -28.09 -22.47
CA ALA A 15 -17.73 -27.71 -23.78
C ALA A 15 -18.64 -26.67 -24.46
N GLN A 16 -19.96 -26.85 -24.41
CA GLN A 16 -20.92 -25.87 -24.93
C GLN A 16 -20.81 -24.53 -24.20
N TYR A 17 -20.75 -24.54 -22.87
CA TYR A 17 -20.58 -23.34 -22.06
C TYR A 17 -19.29 -22.59 -22.41
N GLN A 18 -18.14 -23.29 -22.46
CA GLN A 18 -16.84 -22.69 -22.79
C GLN A 18 -16.78 -22.16 -24.22
N ALA A 19 -17.45 -22.83 -25.17
CA ALA A 19 -17.56 -22.35 -26.54
C ALA A 19 -18.34 -21.03 -26.61
N ILE A 20 -19.40 -20.87 -25.82
CA ILE A 20 -20.16 -19.62 -25.71
C ILE A 20 -19.29 -18.51 -25.12
N ASP A 21 -18.59 -18.76 -24.02
CA ASP A 21 -17.71 -17.76 -23.39
C ASP A 21 -16.58 -17.32 -24.34
N THR A 22 -15.97 -18.26 -25.06
CA THR A 22 -14.92 -17.96 -26.04
C THR A 22 -15.47 -17.17 -27.23
N SER A 23 -16.63 -17.57 -27.76
CA SER A 23 -17.30 -16.89 -28.88
C SER A 23 -17.74 -15.48 -28.51
N ASN A 24 -18.39 -15.30 -27.35
CA ASN A 24 -18.79 -13.99 -26.83
C ASN A 24 -17.56 -13.09 -26.66
N THR A 25 -16.47 -13.60 -26.06
CA THR A 25 -15.21 -12.86 -25.91
C THR A 25 -14.64 -12.42 -27.27
N ALA A 26 -14.62 -13.31 -28.26
CA ALA A 26 -14.14 -12.99 -29.60
C ALA A 26 -15.00 -11.92 -30.30
N GLN A 27 -16.32 -11.97 -30.12
CA GLN A 27 -17.27 -11.01 -30.72
C GLN A 27 -17.19 -9.62 -30.08
N ILE A 28 -17.02 -9.51 -28.76
CA ILE A 28 -16.93 -8.21 -28.08
C ILE A 28 -15.55 -7.54 -28.25
N ARG A 29 -14.48 -8.33 -28.44
CA ARG A 29 -13.10 -7.83 -28.58
C ARG A 29 -12.94 -6.72 -29.63
N PRO A 30 -13.38 -6.85 -30.90
CA PRO A 30 -13.21 -5.79 -31.89
C PRO A 30 -13.93 -4.49 -31.49
N ILE A 31 -15.10 -4.60 -30.87
CA ILE A 31 -15.89 -3.44 -30.40
C ILE A 31 -15.11 -2.64 -29.35
N TYR A 32 -14.56 -3.32 -28.34
CA TYR A 32 -13.77 -2.66 -27.30
C TYR A 32 -12.40 -2.21 -27.79
N ARG A 33 -11.71 -2.97 -28.64
CA ARG A 33 -10.41 -2.55 -29.20
C ARG A 33 -10.56 -1.26 -29.99
N GLU A 34 -11.61 -1.13 -30.81
CA GLU A 34 -11.85 0.10 -31.56
C GLU A 34 -12.05 1.31 -30.63
N ARG A 35 -12.85 1.16 -29.56
CA ARG A 35 -13.01 2.22 -28.55
C ARG A 35 -11.73 2.59 -27.83
N ILE A 36 -10.83 1.63 -27.61
CA ILE A 36 -9.50 1.87 -27.01
C ILE A 36 -8.62 2.64 -28.01
N ARG A 37 -8.58 2.24 -29.28
CA ARG A 37 -7.76 2.90 -30.32
C ARG A 37 -8.12 4.36 -30.57
N GLN A 38 -9.40 4.69 -30.43
CA GLN A 38 -9.90 6.06 -30.62
C GLN A 38 -9.40 7.04 -29.55
N ASP A 39 -8.80 6.55 -28.46
CA ASP A 39 -8.33 7.35 -27.34
C ASP A 39 -6.84 7.05 -27.10
N PRO A 40 -5.91 7.90 -27.59
CA PRO A 40 -4.47 7.63 -27.54
C PRO A 40 -3.93 7.32 -26.13
N ALA A 41 -4.52 7.95 -25.10
CA ALA A 41 -4.17 7.69 -23.71
C ALA A 41 -4.59 6.27 -23.27
N LEU A 42 -5.78 5.82 -23.69
CA LEU A 42 -6.21 4.44 -23.40
C LEU A 42 -5.47 3.41 -24.25
N GLU A 43 -5.11 3.74 -25.48
CA GLU A 43 -4.27 2.87 -26.32
C GLU A 43 -2.93 2.63 -25.64
N SER A 44 -2.18 3.69 -25.27
CA SER A 44 -0.91 3.58 -24.55
C SER A 44 -1.07 2.79 -23.24
N LEU A 45 -2.06 3.12 -22.39
CA LEU A 45 -2.32 2.36 -21.17
C LEU A 45 -2.55 0.86 -21.44
N TYR A 46 -3.34 0.54 -22.45
CA TYR A 46 -3.68 -0.84 -22.79
C TYR A 46 -2.48 -1.61 -23.32
N THR A 47 -1.72 -1.04 -24.27
CA THR A 47 -0.63 -1.72 -24.96
C THR A 47 0.69 -1.69 -24.20
N GLU A 48 0.99 -0.61 -23.48
CA GLU A 48 2.28 -0.39 -22.83
C GLU A 48 2.26 -0.77 -21.35
N THR A 49 1.08 -0.74 -20.70
CA THR A 49 0.94 -1.07 -19.26
C THR A 49 0.16 -2.36 -19.04
N LEU A 50 -1.12 -2.42 -19.44
CA LEU A 50 -2.03 -3.47 -18.98
C LEU A 50 -1.72 -4.85 -19.58
N LEU A 51 -1.44 -4.93 -20.89
CA LEU A 51 -1.08 -6.19 -21.53
C LEU A 51 0.26 -6.74 -21.00
N PRO A 52 1.37 -5.96 -21.00
CA PRO A 52 2.65 -6.45 -20.45
C PRO A 52 2.57 -6.77 -18.95
N ALA A 53 1.82 -5.97 -18.17
CA ALA A 53 1.57 -6.27 -16.77
C ALA A 53 0.88 -7.62 -16.60
N SER A 54 -0.15 -7.91 -17.40
CA SER A 54 -0.85 -9.20 -17.33
C SER A 54 0.07 -10.38 -17.63
N GLU A 55 0.96 -10.26 -18.61
CA GLU A 55 1.94 -11.30 -18.95
C GLU A 55 2.94 -11.52 -17.82
N MET A 56 3.49 -10.42 -17.28
CA MET A 56 4.46 -10.46 -16.18
C MET A 56 3.83 -11.01 -14.89
N LEU A 57 2.63 -10.57 -14.55
CA LEU A 57 1.96 -10.95 -13.32
C LEU A 57 1.62 -12.44 -13.28
N ILE A 58 1.31 -13.09 -14.41
CA ILE A 58 1.15 -14.56 -14.44
C ILE A 58 2.39 -15.25 -13.86
N GLN A 59 3.59 -14.80 -14.24
CA GLN A 59 4.83 -15.35 -13.69
C GLN A 59 5.02 -15.02 -12.20
N VAL A 60 4.62 -13.82 -11.75
CA VAL A 60 4.66 -13.46 -10.32
C VAL A 60 3.71 -14.34 -9.51
N GLU A 61 2.51 -14.60 -10.03
CA GLU A 61 1.52 -15.50 -9.43
C GLU A 61 2.06 -16.93 -9.35
N GLU A 62 2.64 -17.45 -10.44
CA GLU A 62 3.26 -18.79 -10.49
C GLU A 62 4.46 -18.92 -9.54
N ASN A 63 5.29 -17.88 -9.45
CA ASN A 63 6.40 -17.83 -8.51
C ASN A 63 5.89 -17.97 -7.07
N GLY A 64 4.88 -17.17 -6.69
CA GLY A 64 4.42 -17.05 -5.31
C GLY A 64 5.52 -16.61 -4.34
N ILE A 65 5.23 -16.56 -3.05
CA ILE A 65 6.21 -16.24 -1.99
C ILE A 65 6.26 -17.34 -0.94
N CYS A 66 7.47 -17.76 -0.54
CA CYS A 66 7.68 -18.80 0.46
C CYS A 66 7.22 -18.35 1.85
N THR A 67 6.63 -19.28 2.59
CA THR A 67 6.20 -19.08 3.97
C THR A 67 6.92 -20.03 4.91
N ASP A 68 7.01 -19.65 6.18
CA ASP A 68 7.53 -20.44 7.29
C ASP A 68 6.35 -21.08 8.04
N PRO A 69 6.05 -22.38 7.82
CA PRO A 69 4.88 -23.03 8.41
C PRO A 69 4.95 -23.09 9.95
N LYS A 70 6.16 -23.27 10.49
CA LYS A 70 6.37 -23.30 11.94
C LYS A 70 6.01 -21.95 12.56
N ARG A 71 6.47 -20.85 11.96
CA ARG A 71 6.14 -19.51 12.44
C ARG A 71 4.65 -19.17 12.27
N LEU A 72 3.98 -19.70 11.24
CA LEU A 72 2.52 -19.59 11.11
C LEU A 72 1.79 -20.24 12.28
N ASP A 73 2.21 -21.45 12.68
CA ASP A 73 1.62 -22.17 13.80
C ASP A 73 1.86 -21.44 15.14
N GLU A 74 3.09 -20.97 15.36
CA GLU A 74 3.44 -20.16 16.54
C GLU A 74 2.60 -18.87 16.61
N ASN A 75 2.46 -18.17 15.48
CA ASN A 75 1.64 -16.97 15.38
C ASN A 75 0.14 -17.28 15.63
N GLU A 76 -0.35 -18.43 15.17
CA GLU A 76 -1.76 -18.83 15.35
C GLU A 76 -2.09 -18.97 16.83
N VAL A 77 -1.24 -19.66 17.59
CA VAL A 77 -1.36 -19.80 19.04
C VAL A 77 -1.23 -18.44 19.72
N PHE A 78 -0.19 -17.67 19.41
CA PHE A 78 0.07 -16.37 20.02
C PHE A 78 -1.11 -15.39 19.89
N PHE A 79 -1.67 -15.23 18.68
CA PHE A 79 -2.80 -14.33 18.49
C PHE A 79 -4.14 -14.90 18.98
N ALA A 80 -4.28 -16.23 19.07
CA ALA A 80 -5.43 -16.86 19.71
C ALA A 80 -5.46 -16.54 21.21
N ASP A 81 -4.34 -16.73 21.90
CA ASP A 81 -4.19 -16.48 23.33
C ASP A 81 -4.35 -14.99 23.64
N MET A 82 -3.68 -14.10 22.89
CA MET A 82 -3.82 -12.66 23.05
C MET A 82 -5.28 -12.20 22.89
N LYS A 83 -6.00 -12.74 21.90
CA LYS A 83 -7.42 -12.43 21.70
C LYS A 83 -8.26 -12.90 22.90
N ALA A 84 -8.01 -14.11 23.39
CA ALA A 84 -8.75 -14.69 24.51
C ALA A 84 -8.52 -13.91 25.82
N ASP A 85 -7.26 -13.63 26.15
CA ASP A 85 -6.86 -12.88 27.34
C ASP A 85 -7.48 -11.47 27.37
N ILE A 86 -7.34 -10.69 26.29
CA ILE A 86 -7.94 -9.35 26.21
C ILE A 86 -9.47 -9.44 26.27
N GLY A 87 -10.06 -10.47 25.66
CA GLY A 87 -11.50 -10.72 25.75
C GLY A 87 -11.96 -10.96 27.20
N GLN A 88 -11.19 -11.73 27.96
CA GLN A 88 -11.47 -11.99 29.37
C GLN A 88 -11.32 -10.72 30.22
N GLN A 89 -10.24 -9.95 30.03
CA GLN A 89 -10.05 -8.66 30.71
C GLN A 89 -11.22 -7.69 30.48
N ILE A 90 -11.77 -7.66 29.26
CA ILE A 90 -12.95 -6.86 28.96
C ILE A 90 -14.17 -7.39 29.72
N ASN A 91 -14.40 -8.70 29.73
CA ASN A 91 -15.53 -9.31 30.43
C ASN A 91 -15.46 -9.06 31.94
N ASP A 92 -14.27 -9.20 32.55
CA ASP A 92 -14.04 -8.95 33.97
C ASP A 92 -14.27 -7.48 34.32
N MET A 93 -13.81 -6.56 33.46
CA MET A 93 -14.02 -5.11 33.65
C MET A 93 -15.49 -4.72 33.60
N VAL A 94 -16.30 -5.34 32.73
CA VAL A 94 -17.71 -4.97 32.54
C VAL A 94 -18.69 -5.82 33.36
N GLY A 95 -18.23 -6.95 33.92
CA GLY A 95 -19.01 -7.87 34.75
C GLY A 95 -19.96 -8.80 33.98
N TYR A 96 -19.82 -8.92 32.66
CA TYR A 96 -20.62 -9.84 31.84
C TYR A 96 -19.93 -10.16 30.51
N SER A 97 -20.31 -11.28 29.89
CA SER A 97 -19.74 -11.70 28.61
C SER A 97 -20.20 -10.81 27.46
N ILE A 98 -19.24 -10.31 26.68
CA ILE A 98 -19.47 -9.61 25.42
C ILE A 98 -18.54 -10.12 24.32
N ASN A 99 -18.93 -9.88 23.06
CA ASN A 99 -18.06 -10.03 21.91
C ASN A 99 -17.52 -8.64 21.49
N PRO A 100 -16.26 -8.28 21.81
CA PRO A 100 -15.69 -6.99 21.46
C PRO A 100 -15.48 -6.78 19.95
N GLY A 101 -15.55 -7.87 19.17
CA GLY A 101 -15.58 -7.84 17.71
C GLY A 101 -16.91 -7.36 17.12
N SER A 102 -18.02 -7.37 17.88
CA SER A 102 -19.34 -6.96 17.40
C SER A 102 -19.57 -5.46 17.58
N PRO A 103 -19.67 -4.66 16.49
CA PRO A 103 -19.93 -3.22 16.60
C PRO A 103 -21.24 -2.89 17.34
N LYS A 104 -22.24 -3.76 17.21
CA LYS A 104 -23.55 -3.62 17.87
C LYS A 104 -23.42 -3.79 19.38
N GLN A 105 -22.74 -4.84 19.85
CA GLN A 105 -22.56 -5.08 21.29
C GLN A 105 -21.64 -4.04 21.93
N VAL A 106 -20.58 -3.62 21.24
CA VAL A 106 -19.70 -2.55 21.72
C VAL A 106 -20.45 -1.21 21.81
N LYS A 107 -21.29 -0.88 20.82
CA LYS A 107 -22.11 0.34 20.84
C LYS A 107 -23.04 0.35 22.05
N GLU A 108 -23.67 -0.79 22.30
CA GLU A 108 -24.56 -1.02 23.43
C GLU A 108 -23.84 -0.85 24.78
N LEU A 109 -22.68 -1.49 24.94
CA LEU A 109 -21.85 -1.35 26.13
C LEU A 109 -21.48 0.11 26.39
N LEU A 110 -20.81 0.75 25.42
CA LEU A 110 -20.17 2.05 25.63
C LEU A 110 -21.19 3.17 25.83
N PHE A 111 -22.23 3.21 25.00
CA PHE A 111 -23.14 4.35 24.98
C PHE A 111 -24.43 4.13 25.76
N ARG A 112 -24.94 2.89 25.85
CA ARG A 112 -26.17 2.61 26.61
C ARG A 112 -25.88 2.30 28.07
N ARG A 113 -24.92 1.43 28.36
CA ARG A 113 -24.62 0.97 29.73
C ARG A 113 -23.63 1.89 30.44
N MET A 114 -22.47 2.15 29.84
CA MET A 114 -21.41 2.98 30.42
C MET A 114 -21.65 4.50 30.25
N LYS A 115 -22.68 4.88 29.49
CA LYS A 115 -23.15 6.27 29.31
C LYS A 115 -22.09 7.25 28.79
N PHE A 116 -21.07 6.79 28.06
CA PHE A 116 -20.12 7.70 27.42
C PHE A 116 -20.82 8.63 26.43
N ARG A 117 -20.37 9.89 26.36
CA ARG A 117 -21.03 10.94 25.56
C ARG A 117 -20.95 10.64 24.06
N ASN A 118 -22.11 10.62 23.40
CA ASN A 118 -22.23 10.27 22.00
C ASN A 118 -22.32 11.51 21.09
N ARG A 119 -21.20 11.90 20.48
CA ARG A 119 -21.16 13.06 19.55
C ARG A 119 -21.38 12.71 18.07
N LYS A 120 -21.33 11.42 17.66
CA LYS A 120 -21.50 10.96 16.25
C LYS A 120 -22.19 9.59 16.14
N LYS A 121 -23.53 9.55 16.17
CA LYS A 121 -24.39 8.37 15.90
C LYS A 121 -24.02 7.06 16.64
N GLY A 122 -23.16 7.10 17.64
CA GLY A 122 -22.60 5.96 18.37
C GLY A 122 -21.78 5.01 17.50
N SER A 123 -20.98 5.53 16.56
CA SER A 123 -20.04 4.69 15.79
C SER A 123 -18.91 4.19 16.69
N THR A 124 -18.48 2.95 16.45
CA THR A 124 -17.38 2.30 17.18
C THR A 124 -16.16 2.10 16.28
N ALA A 125 -16.01 2.90 15.22
CA ALA A 125 -14.82 2.86 14.37
C ALA A 125 -13.55 3.26 15.15
N ALA A 126 -12.38 2.74 14.74
CA ALA A 126 -11.13 2.93 15.48
C ALA A 126 -10.82 4.42 15.79
N PRO A 127 -10.92 5.38 14.84
CA PRO A 127 -10.63 6.79 15.14
C PRO A 127 -11.55 7.40 16.21
N ILE A 128 -12.79 6.88 16.32
CA ILE A 128 -13.74 7.37 17.33
C ILE A 128 -13.40 6.78 18.70
N LEU A 129 -13.03 5.48 18.75
CA LEU A 129 -12.61 4.84 19.99
C LEU A 129 -11.30 5.44 20.52
N GLU A 130 -10.33 5.72 19.64
CA GLU A 130 -9.07 6.39 19.98
C GLU A 130 -9.32 7.79 20.53
N ARG A 131 -10.19 8.56 19.89
CA ARG A 131 -10.58 9.88 20.40
C ARG A 131 -11.27 9.79 21.76
N LEU A 132 -12.22 8.87 21.94
CA LEU A 132 -12.91 8.68 23.22
C LEU A 132 -11.95 8.21 24.31
N GLN A 133 -10.96 7.38 23.97
CA GLN A 133 -9.89 7.00 24.87
C GLN A 133 -9.11 8.22 25.35
N LYS A 134 -8.73 9.13 24.45
CA LYS A 134 -8.04 10.38 24.81
C LYS A 134 -8.93 11.33 25.64
N GLU A 135 -10.22 11.43 25.32
CA GLU A 135 -11.16 12.33 26.01
C GLU A 135 -11.55 11.85 27.42
N THR A 136 -11.53 10.54 27.68
CA THR A 136 -12.06 9.96 28.93
C THR A 136 -11.02 9.19 29.74
N GLU A 137 -9.87 8.89 29.14
CA GLU A 137 -8.79 8.05 29.69
C GLU A 137 -9.23 6.64 30.14
N HIS A 138 -10.46 6.23 29.80
CA HIS A 138 -11.00 4.97 30.28
C HIS A 138 -10.37 3.76 29.54
N PRO A 139 -9.87 2.72 30.25
CA PRO A 139 -9.11 1.63 29.65
C PRO A 139 -9.92 0.76 28.67
N ILE A 140 -11.24 0.68 28.82
CA ILE A 140 -12.13 -0.10 27.93
C ILE A 140 -11.93 0.18 26.44
N PHE A 141 -11.67 1.43 26.06
CA PHE A 141 -11.49 1.81 24.65
C PHE A 141 -10.21 1.19 24.09
N ALA A 142 -9.11 1.26 24.85
CA ALA A 142 -7.83 0.66 24.51
C ALA A 142 -7.96 -0.86 24.38
N LEU A 143 -8.64 -1.51 25.31
CA LEU A 143 -8.84 -2.97 25.29
C LEU A 143 -9.66 -3.40 24.08
N ILE A 144 -10.75 -2.70 23.75
CA ILE A 144 -11.55 -3.01 22.54
C ILE A 144 -10.71 -2.87 21.27
N LEU A 145 -9.91 -1.80 21.16
CA LEU A 145 -9.02 -1.58 20.02
C LEU A 145 -7.97 -2.69 19.90
N LYS A 146 -7.30 -3.04 21.00
CA LYS A 146 -6.32 -4.14 21.07
C LYS A 146 -6.97 -5.48 20.69
N HIS A 147 -8.13 -5.81 21.25
CA HIS A 147 -8.87 -7.03 20.92
C HIS A 147 -9.21 -7.10 19.43
N ARG A 148 -9.75 -6.02 18.84
CA ARG A 148 -10.08 -6.00 17.40
C ARG A 148 -8.84 -6.15 16.51
N LYS A 149 -7.72 -5.57 16.92
CA LYS A 149 -6.43 -5.77 16.24
C LYS A 149 -6.01 -7.25 16.31
N ALA A 150 -6.06 -7.88 17.49
CA ALA A 150 -5.75 -9.30 17.67
C ALA A 150 -6.68 -10.22 16.85
N VAL A 151 -8.00 -9.96 16.86
CA VAL A 151 -8.97 -10.68 16.01
C VAL A 151 -8.60 -10.59 14.53
N LYS A 152 -8.24 -9.39 14.04
CA LYS A 152 -7.86 -9.20 12.65
C LYS A 152 -6.55 -9.92 12.31
N MET A 153 -5.55 -9.86 13.20
CA MET A 153 -4.28 -10.61 13.04
C MET A 153 -4.54 -12.11 12.96
N TYR A 154 -5.22 -12.67 13.96
CA TYR A 154 -5.58 -14.09 14.03
C TYR A 154 -6.38 -14.54 12.80
N GLY A 155 -7.48 -13.84 12.49
CA GLY A 155 -8.44 -14.28 11.48
C GLY A 155 -7.96 -14.06 10.05
N THR A 156 -7.56 -12.82 9.71
CA THR A 156 -7.23 -12.47 8.32
C THR A 156 -5.81 -12.85 7.96
N TYR A 157 -4.85 -12.52 8.82
CA TYR A 157 -3.43 -12.55 8.43
C TYR A 157 -2.70 -13.83 8.84
N VAL A 158 -3.22 -14.59 9.80
CA VAL A 158 -2.65 -15.88 10.19
C VAL A 158 -3.51 -17.02 9.66
N LYS A 159 -4.71 -17.21 10.21
CA LYS A 159 -5.60 -18.30 9.79
C LYS A 159 -6.02 -18.17 8.32
N GLY A 160 -6.30 -16.94 7.89
CA GLY A 160 -6.61 -16.64 6.48
C GLY A 160 -5.45 -17.02 5.56
N LEU A 161 -4.25 -16.54 5.87
CA LEU A 161 -3.04 -16.83 5.11
C LEU A 161 -2.72 -18.33 5.05
N LYS A 162 -2.80 -19.03 6.17
CA LYS A 162 -2.53 -20.48 6.28
C LYS A 162 -3.39 -21.32 5.33
N ARG A 163 -4.62 -20.90 5.03
CA ARG A 163 -5.50 -21.58 4.05
C ARG A 163 -5.06 -21.43 2.59
N HIS A 164 -4.20 -20.44 2.30
CA HIS A 164 -3.67 -20.20 0.95
C HIS A 164 -2.25 -20.73 0.77
N VAL A 165 -1.66 -21.33 1.81
CA VAL A 165 -0.34 -21.98 1.70
C VAL A 165 -0.51 -23.24 0.87
N HIS A 166 0.22 -23.31 -0.24
CA HIS A 166 0.27 -24.49 -1.08
C HIS A 166 0.96 -25.63 -0.32
N PRO A 167 0.33 -26.82 -0.20
CA PRO A 167 0.81 -27.89 0.68
C PRO A 167 2.18 -28.42 0.29
N ASP A 168 2.48 -28.49 -1.01
CA ASP A 168 3.73 -29.09 -1.50
C ASP A 168 4.91 -28.11 -1.55
N THR A 169 4.64 -26.81 -1.70
CA THR A 169 5.69 -25.80 -1.93
C THR A 169 5.90 -24.88 -0.74
N ASN A 170 4.94 -24.86 0.21
CA ASN A 170 4.86 -23.88 1.30
C ASN A 170 4.82 -22.43 0.82
N ARG A 171 4.39 -22.20 -0.43
CA ARG A 171 4.27 -20.86 -1.02
C ARG A 171 2.83 -20.40 -1.05
N VAL A 172 2.62 -19.09 -1.01
CA VAL A 172 1.32 -18.49 -1.30
C VAL A 172 1.37 -17.79 -2.64
N HIS A 173 0.30 -17.94 -3.41
CA HIS A 173 0.20 -17.48 -4.80
C HIS A 173 -0.95 -16.47 -4.88
N PRO A 174 -0.72 -15.19 -4.53
CA PRO A 174 -1.76 -14.17 -4.60
C PRO A 174 -2.23 -13.98 -6.04
N THR A 175 -3.53 -13.78 -6.26
CA THR A 175 -4.05 -13.37 -7.57
C THR A 175 -4.05 -11.84 -7.66
N PHE A 176 -3.33 -11.30 -8.63
CA PHE A 176 -3.24 -9.87 -8.89
C PHE A 176 -4.35 -9.40 -9.84
N LEU A 177 -4.91 -8.24 -9.53
CA LEU A 177 -6.05 -7.64 -10.23
C LEU A 177 -5.64 -6.25 -10.72
N VAL A 178 -5.17 -6.18 -11.97
CA VAL A 178 -4.84 -4.92 -12.67
C VAL A 178 -6.06 -4.01 -12.87
N HIS A 179 -7.27 -4.58 -12.76
CA HIS A 179 -8.56 -3.90 -12.89
C HIS A 179 -9.32 -3.81 -11.56
N GLY A 180 -8.70 -4.16 -10.43
CA GLY A 180 -9.39 -4.31 -9.14
C GLY A 180 -9.67 -3.00 -8.42
N THR A 181 -8.89 -1.95 -8.66
CA THR A 181 -9.05 -0.66 -7.96
C THR A 181 -9.50 0.46 -8.89
N ARG A 182 -10.24 1.42 -8.35
CA ARG A 182 -10.66 2.63 -9.08
C ARG A 182 -9.53 3.65 -9.22
N THR A 183 -8.45 3.50 -8.47
CA THR A 183 -7.28 4.39 -8.49
C THR A 183 -6.22 3.93 -9.49
N GLY A 184 -6.38 2.73 -10.07
CA GLY A 184 -5.39 2.15 -10.98
C GLY A 184 -4.29 1.36 -10.28
N ARG A 185 -4.26 1.37 -8.94
CA ARG A 185 -3.36 0.53 -8.15
C ARG A 185 -3.59 -0.95 -8.43
N LEU A 186 -2.49 -1.70 -8.42
CA LEU A 186 -2.54 -3.14 -8.32
C LEU A 186 -3.26 -3.53 -7.02
N SER A 187 -4.02 -4.61 -7.08
CA SER A 187 -4.64 -5.20 -5.89
C SER A 187 -4.47 -6.70 -5.94
N ALA A 188 -4.39 -7.34 -4.77
CA ALA A 188 -4.22 -8.78 -4.66
C ALA A 188 -5.37 -9.40 -3.85
N ARG A 189 -5.72 -10.65 -4.20
CA ARG A 189 -6.64 -11.48 -3.41
C ARG A 189 -6.10 -12.90 -3.28
N ASP A 190 -6.67 -13.64 -2.34
CA ASP A 190 -6.44 -15.08 -2.17
C ASP A 190 -4.96 -15.53 -2.05
N PRO A 191 -4.10 -14.86 -1.22
CA PRO A 191 -4.42 -13.86 -0.21
C PRO A 191 -4.15 -12.40 -0.64
N ASN A 192 -4.69 -11.43 0.10
CA ASN A 192 -4.41 -10.00 -0.13
C ASN A 192 -3.00 -9.63 0.37
N SER A 193 -1.99 -9.85 -0.48
CA SER A 193 -0.57 -9.59 -0.21
C SER A 193 -0.23 -8.10 -0.10
N GLU A 194 -0.97 -7.24 -0.80
CA GLU A 194 -0.82 -5.78 -0.81
C GLU A 194 -1.06 -5.14 0.57
N ASN A 195 -1.94 -5.71 1.39
CA ASN A 195 -2.35 -5.12 2.67
C ASN A 195 -1.80 -5.86 3.90
N MET A 196 -0.64 -6.51 3.74
CA MET A 196 0.03 -7.23 4.83
C MET A 196 0.62 -6.25 5.87
N PRO A 197 0.22 -6.33 7.16
CA PRO A 197 0.71 -5.46 8.21
C PRO A 197 2.23 -5.51 8.33
N ARG A 198 2.87 -4.36 8.50
CA ARG A 198 4.32 -4.22 8.77
C ARG A 198 4.70 -4.69 10.19
N LEU A 199 4.13 -5.80 10.66
CA LEU A 199 4.43 -6.42 11.95
C LEU A 199 5.41 -7.59 11.73
N PRO A 200 6.52 -7.68 12.48
CA PRO A 200 7.50 -8.77 12.34
C PRO A 200 6.90 -10.17 12.56
N GLN A 201 5.81 -10.30 13.31
CA GLN A 201 5.07 -11.55 13.45
C GLN A 201 4.46 -11.96 12.11
N VAL A 202 3.75 -11.04 11.44
CA VAL A 202 3.02 -11.31 10.20
C VAL A 202 3.95 -11.32 8.99
N ARG A 203 4.63 -10.20 8.68
CA ARG A 203 5.57 -10.13 7.55
C ARG A 203 6.73 -11.11 7.72
N GLY A 204 7.15 -11.37 8.96
CA GLY A 204 8.18 -12.36 9.22
C GLY A 204 7.76 -13.79 8.92
N THR A 205 6.49 -14.07 8.61
CA THR A 205 6.08 -15.39 8.10
C THR A 205 6.64 -15.67 6.71
N PHE A 206 6.88 -14.63 5.91
CA PHE A 206 7.41 -14.77 4.57
C PHE A 206 8.93 -14.84 4.60
N ILE A 207 9.47 -15.81 3.89
CA ILE A 207 10.91 -16.12 3.84
C ILE A 207 11.37 -16.27 2.39
N ALA A 208 12.67 -16.22 2.17
CA ALA A 208 13.26 -16.63 0.91
C ALA A 208 13.15 -18.15 0.74
N GLY A 209 12.93 -18.62 -0.49
CA GLY A 209 13.09 -20.01 -0.87
C GLY A 209 14.51 -20.54 -0.61
N GLU A 210 14.66 -21.86 -0.66
CA GLU A 210 15.95 -22.51 -0.48
C GLU A 210 16.99 -22.00 -1.51
N GLY A 211 18.19 -21.67 -1.04
CA GLY A 211 19.25 -21.12 -1.88
C GLY A 211 19.04 -19.68 -2.36
N MET A 212 17.99 -18.99 -1.88
CA MET A 212 17.66 -17.62 -2.25
C MET A 212 17.75 -16.67 -1.04
N GLU A 213 17.84 -15.37 -1.32
CA GLU A 213 17.57 -14.28 -0.39
C GLU A 213 16.42 -13.41 -0.91
N LEU A 214 15.70 -12.74 -0.01
CA LEU A 214 14.74 -11.72 -0.38
C LEU A 214 15.45 -10.39 -0.59
N VAL A 215 15.03 -9.66 -1.61
CA VAL A 215 15.43 -8.27 -1.89
C VAL A 215 14.15 -7.47 -2.12
N GLU A 216 13.94 -6.41 -1.33
CA GLU A 216 12.86 -5.45 -1.54
C GLU A 216 13.46 -4.15 -2.09
N VAL A 217 12.92 -3.64 -3.19
CA VAL A 217 13.29 -2.33 -3.75
C VAL A 217 12.02 -1.47 -3.78
N ASP A 218 12.02 -0.36 -3.06
CA ASP A 218 10.87 0.52 -2.79
C ASP A 218 11.11 1.91 -3.37
N LEU A 219 10.11 2.49 -4.05
CA LEU A 219 10.19 3.89 -4.48
C LEU A 219 10.06 4.83 -3.28
N LYS A 220 11.14 5.55 -2.99
CA LYS A 220 11.22 6.47 -1.87
C LYS A 220 10.20 7.59 -1.99
N GLN A 221 9.29 7.66 -1.00
CA GLN A 221 8.28 8.72 -0.89
C GLN A 221 7.46 8.91 -2.17
N ALA A 222 7.15 7.82 -2.89
CA ALA A 222 6.64 7.84 -4.25
C ALA A 222 5.44 8.77 -4.45
N GLU A 223 4.47 8.78 -3.52
CA GLU A 223 3.29 9.63 -3.61
C GLU A 223 3.59 11.13 -3.46
N LEU A 224 4.46 11.52 -2.52
CA LEU A 224 4.81 12.92 -2.28
C LEU A 224 5.74 13.44 -3.38
N CYS A 225 6.67 12.60 -3.85
CA CYS A 225 7.51 12.90 -5.02
C CYS A 225 6.64 13.08 -6.28
N SER A 226 5.65 12.20 -6.48
CA SER A 226 4.67 12.34 -7.57
C SER A 226 3.87 13.63 -7.47
N LEU A 227 3.46 14.04 -6.26
CA LEU A 227 2.79 15.34 -6.05
C LEU A 227 3.69 16.49 -6.48
N ALA A 228 4.94 16.53 -6.02
CA ALA A 228 5.92 17.55 -6.39
C ALA A 228 6.13 17.62 -7.91
N ALA A 229 6.29 16.47 -8.54
CA ALA A 229 6.50 16.37 -9.98
C ALA A 229 5.30 16.91 -10.79
N LEU A 230 4.08 16.57 -10.36
CA LEU A 230 2.85 16.94 -11.06
C LEU A 230 2.45 18.39 -10.83
N SER A 231 2.51 18.86 -9.58
CA SER A 231 2.20 20.25 -9.25
C SER A 231 3.24 21.20 -9.82
N GLY A 232 4.52 20.81 -9.82
CA GLY A 232 5.63 21.70 -10.16
C GLY A 232 5.82 22.80 -9.11
N ASP A 233 5.43 22.54 -7.87
CA ASP A 233 5.61 23.48 -6.77
C ASP A 233 7.11 23.75 -6.53
N PRO A 234 7.58 25.02 -6.65
CA PRO A 234 9.00 25.32 -6.61
C PRO A 234 9.71 24.83 -5.34
N THR A 235 9.05 24.95 -4.18
CA THR A 235 9.61 24.52 -2.90
C THR A 235 9.75 23.00 -2.86
N LEU A 236 8.71 22.27 -3.25
CA LEU A 236 8.78 20.80 -3.30
C LEU A 236 9.82 20.30 -4.32
N VAL A 237 9.86 20.93 -5.50
CA VAL A 237 10.82 20.59 -6.54
C VAL A 237 12.25 20.75 -6.05
N GLU A 238 12.55 21.85 -5.35
CA GLU A 238 13.88 22.08 -4.76
C GLU A 238 14.23 21.04 -3.68
N ILE A 239 13.28 20.72 -2.79
CA ILE A 239 13.48 19.71 -1.74
C ILE A 239 13.91 18.37 -2.35
N TYR A 240 13.21 17.88 -3.37
CA TYR A 240 13.58 16.59 -3.99
C TYR A 240 14.84 16.64 -4.83
N ASN A 241 15.13 17.75 -5.52
CA ASN A 241 16.35 17.89 -6.31
C ASN A 241 17.62 18.00 -5.46
N THR A 242 17.50 18.48 -4.23
CA THR A 242 18.61 18.57 -3.26
C THR A 242 18.74 17.33 -2.37
N GLY A 243 17.90 16.31 -2.56
CA GLY A 243 17.88 15.09 -1.75
C GLY A 243 17.30 15.29 -0.35
N GLY A 244 16.55 16.37 -0.12
CA GLY A 244 15.86 16.67 1.12
C GLY A 244 14.62 15.79 1.37
N ASP A 245 14.06 15.91 2.56
CA ASP A 245 12.83 15.23 2.98
C ASP A 245 11.76 16.25 3.38
N ILE A 246 10.60 16.21 2.71
CA ILE A 246 9.44 17.06 3.00
C ILE A 246 8.95 16.91 4.45
N HIS A 247 9.17 15.77 5.09
CA HIS A 247 8.81 15.57 6.50
C HIS A 247 9.74 16.33 7.45
N THR A 248 11.04 16.26 7.19
CA THR A 248 12.09 17.00 7.91
C THR A 248 11.91 18.50 7.71
N ASP A 249 11.65 18.92 6.48
CA ASP A 249 11.41 20.32 6.13
C ASP A 249 10.16 20.90 6.83
N LEU A 250 9.06 20.14 6.91
CA LEU A 250 7.88 20.55 7.69
C LEU A 250 8.16 20.57 9.19
N ALA A 251 8.97 19.64 9.72
CA ALA A 251 9.31 19.61 11.14
C ALA A 251 10.15 20.82 11.57
N ASN A 252 11.14 21.21 10.76
CA ASN A 252 11.95 22.42 11.00
C ASN A 252 11.12 23.70 11.11
N GLU A 253 9.98 23.75 10.41
CA GLU A 253 9.10 24.92 10.41
C GLU A 253 8.10 24.90 11.57
N LEU A 254 7.46 23.75 11.82
CA LEU A 254 6.44 23.62 12.85
C LEU A 254 7.01 23.54 14.27
N PHE A 255 8.25 23.08 14.41
CA PHE A 255 8.90 22.85 15.70
C PHE A 255 10.25 23.61 15.74
N PRO A 256 10.25 24.90 16.13
CA PRO A 256 11.48 25.68 16.24
C PRO A 256 12.51 25.02 17.18
N GLY A 257 13.70 24.75 16.65
CA GLY A 257 14.77 24.05 17.38
C GLY A 257 14.76 22.52 17.23
N TRP A 258 13.88 21.98 16.39
CA TRP A 258 13.92 20.58 15.97
C TRP A 258 15.26 20.27 15.27
N ASP A 259 15.80 19.09 15.55
CA ASP A 259 17.07 18.61 15.00
C ASP A 259 16.87 17.18 14.51
N GLU A 260 17.03 16.96 13.22
CA GLU A 260 16.87 15.65 12.57
C GLU A 260 17.75 14.58 13.21
N ARG A 261 18.94 14.94 13.69
CA ARG A 261 19.87 13.99 14.37
C ARG A 261 19.31 13.47 15.69
N LYS A 262 18.32 14.17 16.25
CA LYS A 262 17.58 13.77 17.44
C LYS A 262 16.26 13.06 17.08
N ALA A 263 15.92 12.83 15.82
CA ALA A 263 14.70 12.10 15.48
C ALA A 263 14.87 10.57 15.60
N ASN A 264 15.42 10.10 16.72
CA ASN A 264 15.67 8.68 17.00
C ASN A 264 14.72 8.19 18.11
N PRO A 265 13.93 7.13 17.86
CA PRO A 265 12.97 6.60 18.83
C PRO A 265 13.60 6.02 20.11
N GLU A 266 14.90 5.70 20.09
CA GLU A 266 15.60 5.13 21.26
C GLU A 266 16.21 6.21 22.17
N THR A 267 16.56 7.37 21.63
CA THR A 267 17.35 8.38 22.36
C THR A 267 16.63 9.70 22.57
N TYR A 268 15.70 10.07 21.67
CA TYR A 268 15.06 11.39 21.66
C TYR A 268 13.62 11.26 21.14
N GLN A 269 12.76 10.76 22.02
CA GLN A 269 11.38 10.41 21.70
C GLN A 269 10.57 11.61 21.18
N ASP A 270 10.75 12.80 21.74
CA ASP A 270 9.96 13.99 21.37
C ASP A 270 10.19 14.39 19.90
N ALA A 271 11.45 14.53 19.48
CA ALA A 271 11.80 14.90 18.11
C ALA A 271 11.37 13.81 17.09
N TYR A 272 11.38 12.54 17.50
CA TYR A 272 10.83 11.44 16.70
C TYR A 272 9.29 11.55 16.58
N GLU A 273 8.58 11.81 17.67
CA GLU A 273 7.13 11.99 17.68
C GLU A 273 6.69 13.19 16.84
N GLU A 274 7.41 14.30 16.90
CA GLU A 274 7.21 15.48 16.06
C GLU A 274 7.37 15.15 14.57
N ARG A 275 8.41 14.40 14.21
CA ARG A 275 8.60 13.92 12.84
C ARG A 275 7.44 13.01 12.38
N VAL A 276 6.94 12.14 13.25
CA VAL A 276 5.77 11.28 12.96
C VAL A 276 4.51 12.12 12.77
N LYS A 277 4.32 13.20 13.54
CA LYS A 277 3.22 14.16 13.33
C LYS A 277 3.33 14.82 11.95
N CYS A 278 4.50 15.33 11.57
CA CYS A 278 4.73 15.92 10.24
C CYS A 278 4.46 14.93 9.10
N LYS A 279 4.85 13.66 9.29
CA LYS A 279 4.51 12.58 8.36
C LYS A 279 3.01 12.44 8.19
N ASN A 280 2.27 12.33 9.30
CA ASN A 280 0.81 12.24 9.27
C ASN A 280 0.15 13.47 8.64
N VAL A 281 0.71 14.67 8.86
CA VAL A 281 0.24 15.92 8.25
C VAL A 281 0.43 15.89 6.74
N ASN A 282 1.65 15.66 6.24
CA ASN A 282 1.95 15.61 4.80
C ASN A 282 1.05 14.59 4.08
N PHE A 283 0.98 13.36 4.61
CA PHE A 283 0.09 12.34 4.06
C PHE A 283 -1.38 12.74 4.17
N GLY A 284 -1.82 13.23 5.33
CA GLY A 284 -3.18 13.70 5.55
C GLY A 284 -3.59 14.76 4.52
N ILE A 285 -2.75 15.75 4.26
CA ILE A 285 -3.01 16.83 3.32
C ILE A 285 -3.11 16.30 1.89
N THR A 286 -2.18 15.43 1.48
CA THR A 286 -2.30 14.76 0.16
C THR A 286 -3.60 13.97 0.03
N TYR A 287 -4.12 13.45 1.14
CA TYR A 287 -5.40 12.73 1.20
C TYR A 287 -6.63 13.59 1.48
N GLY A 288 -6.50 14.91 1.51
CA GLY A 288 -7.62 15.81 1.73
C GLY A 288 -8.17 15.80 3.15
N ILE A 289 -7.30 15.63 4.13
CA ILE A 289 -7.67 15.75 5.54
C ILE A 289 -8.25 17.14 5.81
N THR A 290 -9.26 17.19 6.67
CA THR A 290 -9.83 18.45 7.16
C THR A 290 -9.26 18.79 8.53
N GLU A 291 -9.38 20.03 8.99
CA GLU A 291 -8.99 20.49 10.35
C GLU A 291 -9.38 19.47 11.44
N PHE A 292 -10.67 19.08 11.50
CA PHE A 292 -11.17 18.06 12.44
C PHE A 292 -10.55 16.67 12.27
N GLY A 293 -10.16 16.32 11.04
CA GLY A 293 -9.52 15.05 10.74
C GLY A 293 -8.08 15.06 11.23
N LEU A 294 -7.37 16.17 11.01
CA LEU A 294 -6.01 16.38 11.43
C LEU A 294 -5.92 16.42 12.95
N GLN A 295 -6.78 17.21 13.61
CA GLN A 295 -6.92 17.24 15.07
C GLN A 295 -7.13 15.85 15.67
N GLY A 296 -7.94 15.01 15.01
CA GLY A 296 -8.14 13.63 15.46
C GLY A 296 -6.87 12.78 15.45
N GLN A 297 -5.96 13.03 14.51
CA GLN A 297 -4.68 12.32 14.38
C GLN A 297 -3.62 12.89 15.33
N ILE A 298 -3.41 14.20 15.31
CA ILE A 298 -2.30 14.85 16.05
C ILE A 298 -2.66 15.24 17.49
N GLY A 299 -3.95 15.41 17.80
CA GLY A 299 -4.42 15.96 19.08
C GLY A 299 -4.46 17.50 19.09
N GLY A 300 -4.62 18.09 20.28
CA GLY A 300 -4.56 19.55 20.47
C GLY A 300 -5.83 20.35 20.13
N PRO A 301 -5.78 21.68 20.29
CA PRO A 301 -6.78 22.63 19.79
C PRO A 301 -7.05 22.46 18.29
N ILE A 302 -8.26 22.84 17.86
CA ILE A 302 -8.60 22.76 16.43
C ILE A 302 -7.91 23.89 15.64
N GLU A 303 -7.63 24.99 16.31
CA GLU A 303 -6.90 26.15 15.83
C GLU A 303 -5.51 25.74 15.34
N ASP A 304 -4.74 24.98 16.14
CA ASP A 304 -3.43 24.45 15.73
C ASP A 304 -3.52 23.63 14.44
N SER A 305 -4.56 22.81 14.30
CA SER A 305 -4.77 22.01 13.09
C SER A 305 -5.12 22.87 11.88
N ARG A 306 -5.80 24.00 12.07
CA ARG A 306 -6.06 24.98 11.00
C ARG A 306 -4.77 25.67 10.61
N ASP A 307 -4.03 26.19 11.58
CA ASP A 307 -2.79 26.92 11.34
C ASP A 307 -1.76 26.04 10.62
N MET A 308 -1.68 24.75 10.96
CA MET A 308 -0.84 23.79 10.23
C MET A 308 -1.27 23.57 8.78
N LEU A 309 -2.57 23.50 8.50
CA LEU A 309 -3.08 23.36 7.13
C LEU A 309 -2.85 24.64 6.32
N GLU A 310 -3.05 25.81 6.93
CA GLU A 310 -2.80 27.12 6.32
C GLU A 310 -1.31 27.33 6.05
N GLY A 311 -0.44 27.04 7.01
CA GLY A 311 1.02 27.09 6.85
C GLY A 311 1.50 26.19 5.72
N TRP A 312 1.02 24.95 5.65
CA TRP A 312 1.34 24.05 4.55
C TRP A 312 0.91 24.62 3.19
N ALA A 313 -0.30 25.20 3.11
CA ALA A 313 -0.80 25.80 1.87
C ALA A 313 -0.03 27.07 1.47
N LEU A 314 0.46 27.84 2.44
CA LEU A 314 1.30 29.01 2.20
C LEU A 314 2.70 28.62 1.69
N LYS A 315 3.27 27.53 2.21
CA LYS A 315 4.58 27.03 1.81
C LYS A 315 4.59 26.32 0.46
N TYR A 316 3.54 25.56 0.18
CA TYR A 316 3.36 24.79 -1.05
C TYR A 316 2.11 25.24 -1.83
N PRO A 317 2.05 26.52 -2.26
CA PRO A 317 0.84 27.10 -2.83
C PRO A 317 0.42 26.43 -4.13
N VAL A 318 1.37 26.05 -4.99
CA VAL A 318 1.08 25.42 -6.27
C VAL A 318 0.63 23.97 -6.07
N ALA A 319 1.23 23.26 -5.10
CA ALA A 319 0.77 21.93 -4.73
C ALA A 319 -0.66 21.96 -4.15
N SER A 320 -0.95 22.93 -3.28
CA SER A 320 -2.29 23.15 -2.73
C SER A 320 -3.33 23.45 -3.82
N GLU A 321 -2.99 24.32 -4.78
CA GLU A 321 -3.85 24.62 -5.92
C GLU A 321 -4.10 23.38 -6.78
N PHE A 322 -3.05 22.59 -7.08
CA PHE A 322 -3.16 21.36 -7.84
C PHE A 322 -4.09 20.33 -7.17
N ILE A 323 -3.95 20.10 -5.87
CA ILE A 323 -4.81 19.22 -5.09
C ILE A 323 -6.27 19.71 -5.16
N ASN A 324 -6.49 21.02 -4.97
CA ASN A 324 -7.82 21.61 -5.03
C ASN A 324 -8.44 21.52 -6.43
N LYS A 325 -7.65 21.72 -7.49
CA LYS A 325 -8.11 21.53 -8.88
C LYS A 325 -8.60 20.10 -9.11
N CYS A 326 -7.82 19.10 -8.67
CA CYS A 326 -8.21 17.69 -8.77
C CYS A 326 -9.45 17.39 -7.92
N ARG A 327 -9.51 17.92 -6.70
CA ARG A 327 -10.67 17.82 -5.79
C ARG A 327 -11.95 18.33 -6.43
N MET A 328 -11.89 19.37 -7.24
CA MET A 328 -13.05 19.97 -7.89
C MET A 328 -13.50 19.22 -9.15
N ALA A 329 -12.71 18.28 -9.67
CA ALA A 329 -13.01 17.56 -10.90
C ALA A 329 -14.38 16.84 -10.87
N PRO A 330 -14.80 16.16 -9.78
CA PRO A 330 -16.12 15.53 -9.72
C PRO A 330 -17.28 16.53 -9.88
N ILE A 331 -17.23 17.66 -9.17
CA ILE A 331 -18.32 18.64 -9.24
C ILE A 331 -18.31 19.45 -10.56
N ARG A 332 -17.16 19.51 -11.24
CA ARG A 332 -16.99 20.14 -12.56
C ARG A 332 -17.21 19.15 -13.71
N ASN A 333 -17.52 17.88 -13.43
CA ASN A 333 -17.62 16.80 -14.41
C ASN A 333 -16.37 16.68 -15.32
N GLN A 334 -15.18 16.81 -14.72
CA GLN A 334 -13.89 16.75 -15.42
C GLN A 334 -13.23 15.39 -15.22
N ILE A 335 -12.71 14.81 -16.31
CA ILE A 335 -11.93 13.58 -16.27
C ILE A 335 -10.48 13.94 -15.97
N ILE A 336 -9.89 13.29 -14.97
CA ILE A 336 -8.45 13.41 -14.70
C ILE A 336 -7.73 12.29 -15.44
N THR A 337 -6.70 12.63 -16.22
CA THR A 337 -5.89 11.66 -16.97
C THR A 337 -4.44 11.72 -16.51
N THR A 338 -3.82 10.58 -16.20
CA THR A 338 -2.39 10.50 -15.86
C THR A 338 -1.53 10.44 -17.12
N CYS A 339 -0.21 10.65 -16.98
CA CYS A 339 0.74 10.51 -18.09
C CYS A 339 0.77 9.08 -18.66
N PHE A 340 0.55 8.04 -17.83
CA PHE A 340 0.38 6.65 -18.26
C PHE A 340 -0.99 6.36 -18.90
N GLY A 341 -1.83 7.37 -19.09
CA GLY A 341 -3.10 7.26 -19.78
C GLY A 341 -4.29 6.79 -18.93
N ARG A 342 -4.12 6.58 -17.61
CA ARG A 342 -5.23 6.22 -16.72
C ARG A 342 -6.21 7.37 -16.58
N LYS A 343 -7.49 7.07 -16.73
CA LYS A 343 -8.58 8.06 -16.64
C LYS A 343 -9.44 7.85 -15.41
N LYS A 344 -9.49 8.85 -14.54
CA LYS A 344 -10.48 8.96 -13.47
C LYS A 344 -11.73 9.63 -13.99
N ARG A 345 -12.72 8.82 -14.34
CA ARG A 345 -14.04 9.29 -14.74
C ARG A 345 -14.88 9.67 -13.52
N VAL A 346 -15.68 10.71 -13.68
CA VAL A 346 -16.64 11.15 -12.69
C VAL A 346 -17.92 10.32 -12.84
N GLY A 347 -18.37 9.71 -11.75
CA GLY A 347 -19.66 9.02 -11.70
C GLY A 347 -20.81 9.97 -11.33
N LEU A 348 -21.94 9.43 -10.90
CA LEU A 348 -23.03 10.24 -10.39
C LEU A 348 -22.63 10.95 -9.08
N VAL A 349 -22.68 12.28 -9.07
CA VAL A 349 -22.39 13.11 -7.89
C VAL A 349 -23.68 13.40 -7.12
N SER A 350 -23.67 13.12 -5.83
CA SER A 350 -24.77 13.35 -4.88
C SER A 350 -24.24 14.04 -3.63
N ARG A 351 -25.13 14.59 -2.79
CA ARG A 351 -24.72 15.24 -1.53
C ARG A 351 -24.05 14.24 -0.58
N GLU A 352 -24.43 12.98 -0.66
CA GLU A 352 -23.95 11.89 0.18
C GLU A 352 -22.54 11.43 -0.22
N ASN A 353 -22.23 11.43 -1.51
CA ASN A 353 -20.96 10.89 -2.03
C ASN A 353 -19.95 11.96 -2.48
N VAL A 354 -20.34 13.23 -2.60
CA VAL A 354 -19.46 14.28 -3.17
C VAL A 354 -18.13 14.35 -2.44
N ARG A 355 -18.14 14.33 -1.10
CA ARG A 355 -16.91 14.42 -0.30
C ARG A 355 -15.98 13.22 -0.51
N PHE A 356 -16.56 12.04 -0.68
CA PHE A 356 -15.79 10.83 -1.01
C PHE A 356 -15.17 10.94 -2.40
N LEU A 357 -15.95 11.34 -3.42
CA LEU A 357 -15.46 11.52 -4.78
C LEU A 357 -14.38 12.62 -4.88
N GLN A 358 -14.55 13.71 -4.15
CA GLN A 358 -13.58 14.81 -4.07
C GLN A 358 -12.24 14.34 -3.50
N ASN A 359 -12.25 13.53 -2.44
CA ASN A 359 -11.05 12.91 -1.88
C ASN A 359 -10.43 11.91 -2.87
N GLU A 360 -11.26 11.06 -3.48
CA GLU A 360 -10.80 10.07 -4.47
C GLU A 360 -10.14 10.75 -5.69
N ALA A 361 -10.66 11.90 -6.11
CA ALA A 361 -10.12 12.68 -7.23
C ALA A 361 -8.85 13.45 -6.87
N ALA A 362 -8.76 14.03 -5.66
CA ALA A 362 -7.55 14.69 -5.17
C ALA A 362 -6.36 13.73 -5.12
N ASN A 363 -6.61 12.48 -4.70
CA ASN A 363 -5.57 11.48 -4.46
C ASN A 363 -5.13 10.76 -5.74
N PHE A 364 -6.04 10.66 -6.71
CA PHE A 364 -5.87 9.84 -7.90
C PHE A 364 -4.53 10.08 -8.66
N PRO A 365 -4.11 11.32 -8.98
CA PRO A 365 -2.95 11.53 -9.86
C PRO A 365 -1.66 10.95 -9.30
N HIS A 366 -1.30 11.32 -8.07
CA HIS A 366 -0.03 10.93 -7.46
C HIS A 366 -0.03 9.46 -7.01
N GLN A 367 -1.17 8.94 -6.53
CA GLN A 367 -1.28 7.52 -6.19
C GLN A 367 -1.18 6.60 -7.40
N SER A 368 -1.79 7.00 -8.52
CA SER A 368 -1.77 6.23 -9.76
C SER A 368 -0.37 6.20 -10.34
N ILE A 369 0.29 7.36 -10.44
CA ILE A 369 1.62 7.47 -11.04
C ILE A 369 2.67 6.69 -10.24
N ALA A 370 2.66 6.77 -8.90
CA ALA A 370 3.56 5.96 -8.07
C ALA A 370 3.41 4.45 -8.34
N SER A 371 2.16 3.96 -8.46
CA SER A 371 1.89 2.55 -8.76
C SER A 371 2.27 2.18 -10.19
N ASP A 372 1.99 3.05 -11.16
CA ASP A 372 2.33 2.82 -12.57
C ASP A 372 3.85 2.82 -12.79
N ILE A 373 4.62 3.69 -12.11
CA ILE A 373 6.09 3.68 -12.17
C ILE A 373 6.63 2.32 -11.70
N THR A 374 6.16 1.84 -10.55
CA THR A 374 6.57 0.54 -9.99
C THR A 374 6.23 -0.61 -10.92
N LEU A 375 5.02 -0.60 -11.48
CA LEU A 375 4.55 -1.62 -12.41
C LEU A 375 5.37 -1.63 -13.70
N HIS A 376 5.68 -0.47 -14.27
CA HIS A 376 6.53 -0.36 -15.44
C HIS A 376 7.98 -0.77 -15.16
N ALA A 377 8.53 -0.44 -13.99
CA ALA A 377 9.85 -0.93 -13.57
C ALA A 377 9.88 -2.47 -13.51
N ALA A 378 8.84 -3.10 -12.96
CA ALA A 378 8.71 -4.56 -12.97
C ALA A 378 8.61 -5.12 -14.41
N ILE A 379 7.77 -4.52 -15.27
CA ILE A 379 7.63 -4.93 -16.68
C ILE A 379 8.97 -4.87 -17.41
N ARG A 380 9.74 -3.79 -17.22
CA ARG A 380 11.00 -3.56 -17.93
C ARG A 380 12.14 -4.46 -17.45
N THR A 381 12.13 -4.85 -16.18
CA THR A 381 13.21 -5.67 -15.60
C THR A 381 12.94 -7.17 -15.64
N TRP A 382 11.67 -7.59 -15.59
CA TRP A 382 11.25 -8.99 -15.41
C TRP A 382 11.97 -9.99 -16.33
N ARG A 383 12.02 -9.74 -17.65
CA ARG A 383 12.63 -10.69 -18.59
C ARG A 383 14.13 -10.86 -18.37
N GLN A 384 14.82 -9.79 -17.98
CA GLN A 384 16.25 -9.85 -17.66
C GLN A 384 16.48 -10.53 -16.30
N LEU A 385 15.63 -10.27 -15.30
CA LEU A 385 15.71 -10.94 -14.01
C LEU A 385 15.57 -12.46 -14.15
N LEU A 386 14.70 -12.94 -15.04
CA LEU A 386 14.57 -14.36 -15.34
C LEU A 386 15.87 -15.00 -15.86
N THR A 387 16.68 -14.30 -16.66
CA THR A 387 17.95 -14.85 -17.15
C THR A 387 19.01 -14.96 -16.06
N TRP A 388 18.79 -14.30 -14.92
CA TRP A 388 19.62 -14.39 -13.72
C TRP A 388 19.04 -15.33 -12.66
N ASN A 389 17.98 -16.08 -13.01
CA ASN A 389 17.21 -16.91 -12.07
C ASN A 389 16.66 -16.11 -10.88
N VAL A 390 16.39 -14.81 -11.08
CA VAL A 390 15.77 -13.92 -10.10
C VAL A 390 14.27 -13.90 -10.33
N ARG A 391 13.50 -14.05 -9.25
CA ARG A 391 12.03 -14.12 -9.31
C ARG A 391 11.45 -12.88 -8.66
N ILE A 392 10.56 -12.17 -9.37
CA ILE A 392 9.64 -11.25 -8.71
C ILE A 392 8.58 -12.11 -8.02
N VAL A 393 8.47 -12.02 -6.69
CA VAL A 393 7.57 -12.85 -5.88
C VAL A 393 6.37 -12.09 -5.36
N ASN A 394 6.45 -10.77 -5.31
CA ASN A 394 5.33 -9.91 -4.94
C ASN A 394 5.54 -8.48 -5.42
N LEU A 395 4.45 -7.76 -5.65
CA LEU A 395 4.42 -6.31 -5.76
C LEU A 395 3.61 -5.80 -4.57
N ILE A 396 4.12 -4.82 -3.82
CA ILE A 396 3.40 -4.22 -2.70
C ILE A 396 3.41 -2.71 -2.88
N HIS A 397 2.29 -2.16 -3.34
CA HIS A 397 2.13 -0.73 -3.58
C HIS A 397 3.20 -0.16 -4.52
N ASP A 398 4.26 0.42 -3.95
CA ASP A 398 5.40 1.09 -4.55
C ASP A 398 6.72 0.31 -4.41
N SER A 399 6.66 -0.94 -3.94
CA SER A 399 7.81 -1.85 -3.82
C SER A 399 7.72 -3.11 -4.68
N LEU A 400 8.89 -3.59 -5.12
CA LEU A 400 9.10 -4.91 -5.71
C LEU A 400 9.80 -5.80 -4.70
N LEU A 401 9.24 -6.98 -4.44
CA LEU A 401 9.86 -8.02 -3.62
C LEU A 401 10.34 -9.15 -4.52
N LEU A 402 11.63 -9.46 -4.44
CA LEU A 402 12.33 -10.40 -5.29
C LEU A 402 12.97 -11.52 -4.47
N GLU A 403 13.05 -12.73 -5.03
CA GLU A 403 13.96 -13.79 -4.59
C GLU A 403 15.19 -13.81 -5.50
N VAL A 404 16.36 -13.59 -4.91
CA VAL A 404 17.66 -13.54 -5.59
C VAL A 404 18.51 -14.74 -5.16
N PRO A 405 19.13 -15.49 -6.08
CA PRO A 405 20.02 -16.60 -5.73
C PRO A 405 21.21 -16.18 -4.85
N LEU A 406 21.47 -16.95 -3.78
CA LEU A 406 22.64 -16.79 -2.92
C LEU A 406 23.94 -17.23 -3.60
N THR A 407 23.85 -18.05 -4.64
CA THR A 407 24.99 -18.42 -5.47
C THR A 407 24.64 -18.06 -6.90
N GLY A 408 25.48 -17.26 -7.56
CA GLY A 408 25.35 -17.02 -8.99
C GLY A 408 25.25 -18.37 -9.72
N ASP A 409 24.37 -18.45 -10.72
CA ASP A 409 24.10 -19.66 -11.50
C ASP A 409 25.42 -20.38 -11.89
N PRO A 410 25.55 -21.71 -11.71
CA PRO A 410 26.70 -22.48 -12.22
C PRO A 410 26.95 -22.30 -13.73
N GLY A 411 26.00 -21.77 -14.51
CA GLY A 411 26.16 -21.39 -15.92
C GLY A 411 26.83 -20.03 -16.18
N MET A 412 26.96 -19.15 -15.17
CA MET A 412 27.73 -17.91 -15.32
C MET A 412 29.22 -18.22 -15.22
N HIS A 413 29.98 -17.91 -16.28
CA HIS A 413 31.43 -18.02 -16.26
C HIS A 413 32.02 -17.21 -15.09
N ARG A 414 32.44 -17.94 -14.05
CA ARG A 414 33.56 -17.65 -13.14
C ARG A 414 33.55 -16.25 -12.49
N HIS A 415 33.24 -16.27 -11.18
CA HIS A 415 33.53 -15.27 -10.13
C HIS A 415 32.52 -14.13 -10.04
N GLN A 416 31.49 -14.29 -9.19
CA GLN A 416 30.80 -13.19 -8.51
C GLN A 416 30.00 -13.77 -7.35
N TYR A 417 30.22 -13.21 -6.16
CA TYR A 417 29.61 -13.64 -4.90
C TYR A 417 28.12 -13.28 -4.90
N ALA A 418 27.29 -13.88 -4.04
CA ALA A 418 25.88 -13.53 -3.82
C ALA A 418 25.63 -12.00 -3.82
N GLY A 419 26.54 -11.26 -3.17
CA GLY A 419 26.48 -9.81 -3.03
C GLY A 419 26.56 -9.06 -4.36
N ASP A 420 27.22 -9.61 -5.37
CA ASP A 420 27.36 -8.98 -6.68
C ASP A 420 26.05 -9.11 -7.48
N LEU A 421 25.41 -10.28 -7.47
CA LEU A 421 24.12 -10.45 -8.13
C LEU A 421 23.03 -9.61 -7.46
N ARG A 422 22.97 -9.60 -6.12
CA ARG A 422 22.06 -8.71 -5.38
C ARG A 422 22.26 -7.25 -5.76
N ARG A 423 23.51 -6.78 -5.80
CA ARG A 423 23.83 -5.40 -6.24
C ARG A 423 23.30 -5.14 -7.65
N LEU A 424 23.57 -6.03 -8.61
CA LEU A 424 23.11 -5.88 -10.00
C LEU A 424 21.58 -5.84 -10.10
N VAL A 425 20.87 -6.68 -9.33
CA VAL A 425 19.39 -6.67 -9.27
C VAL A 425 18.87 -5.35 -8.72
N ILE A 426 19.42 -4.88 -7.60
CA ILE A 426 19.02 -3.62 -6.99
C ILE A 426 19.27 -2.46 -7.95
N GLN A 427 20.46 -2.39 -8.56
CA GLN A 427 20.81 -1.33 -9.52
C GLN A 427 19.91 -1.35 -10.75
N LEU A 428 19.61 -2.53 -11.30
CA LEU A 428 18.70 -2.67 -12.45
C LEU A 428 17.30 -2.14 -12.12
N VAL A 429 16.72 -2.55 -10.99
CA VAL A 429 15.38 -2.12 -10.58
C VAL A 429 15.36 -0.63 -10.23
N ALA A 430 16.32 -0.15 -9.44
CA ALA A 430 16.42 1.26 -9.04
C ALA A 430 16.60 2.19 -10.26
N ARG A 431 17.39 1.75 -11.26
CA ARG A 431 17.56 2.46 -12.53
C ARG A 431 16.25 2.57 -13.29
N GLU A 432 15.49 1.48 -13.45
CA GLU A 432 14.21 1.54 -14.16
C GLU A 432 13.17 2.36 -13.38
N MET A 433 13.13 2.26 -12.05
CA MET A 433 12.29 3.11 -11.20
C MET A 433 12.58 4.61 -11.38
N ARG A 434 13.85 4.98 -11.63
CA ARG A 434 14.26 6.35 -11.93
C ARG A 434 14.00 6.74 -13.39
N GLN A 435 14.15 5.82 -14.33
CA GLN A 435 14.06 6.09 -15.78
C GLN A 435 12.62 6.15 -16.29
N VAL A 436 11.73 5.28 -15.80
CA VAL A 436 10.32 5.24 -16.20
C VAL A 436 9.64 6.62 -16.10
N PRO A 437 9.69 7.37 -14.98
CA PRO A 437 9.04 8.68 -14.92
C PRO A 437 9.59 9.66 -15.98
N ILE A 438 10.90 9.62 -16.27
CA ILE A 438 11.54 10.47 -17.29
C ILE A 438 10.97 10.17 -18.68
N ASP A 439 10.85 8.89 -19.03
CA ASP A 439 10.32 8.46 -20.34
C ASP A 439 8.85 8.87 -20.55
N TRP A 440 8.10 9.04 -19.46
CA TRP A 440 6.72 9.55 -19.47
C TRP A 440 6.63 11.07 -19.19
N GLY A 441 7.73 11.80 -19.31
CA GLY A 441 7.78 13.26 -19.23
C GLY A 441 7.70 13.84 -17.82
N ILE A 442 7.87 13.01 -16.78
CA ILE A 442 7.96 13.43 -15.39
C ILE A 442 9.43 13.66 -15.05
N THR A 443 9.93 14.88 -15.34
CA THR A 443 11.36 15.20 -15.25
C THR A 443 11.72 16.25 -14.18
N ARG A 444 10.73 16.80 -13.48
CA ARG A 444 10.94 17.92 -12.54
C ARG A 444 11.69 17.52 -11.26
N VAL A 445 11.56 16.25 -10.84
CA VAL A 445 12.15 15.71 -9.61
C VAL A 445 12.67 14.30 -9.88
N PRO A 446 13.77 13.88 -9.23
CA PRO A 446 14.28 12.53 -9.35
C PRO A 446 13.42 11.55 -8.52
N PHE A 447 13.02 10.44 -9.12
CA PHE A 447 12.47 9.31 -8.39
C PHE A 447 13.61 8.41 -7.96
N MET A 448 13.75 8.25 -6.64
CA MET A 448 14.80 7.46 -6.01
C MET A 448 14.20 6.20 -5.38
N ALA A 449 14.99 5.15 -5.26
CA ALA A 449 14.62 3.93 -4.58
C ALA A 449 15.41 3.78 -3.28
N ASP A 450 14.82 3.10 -2.30
CA ASP A 450 15.51 2.50 -1.16
C ASP A 450 15.47 0.96 -1.34
N ALA A 451 16.44 0.24 -0.79
CA ALA A 451 16.49 -1.21 -0.91
C ALA A 451 16.82 -1.89 0.42
N GLU A 452 16.22 -3.06 0.65
CA GLU A 452 16.46 -3.92 1.80
C GLU A 452 16.65 -5.37 1.36
N TYR A 453 17.37 -6.18 2.13
CA TYR A 453 17.60 -7.59 1.80
C TYR A 453 17.72 -8.49 3.03
N GLY A 454 17.55 -9.79 2.83
CA GLY A 454 17.71 -10.79 3.89
C GLY A 454 16.86 -12.03 3.68
N HIS A 455 16.91 -12.98 4.61
CA HIS A 455 16.17 -14.23 4.47
C HIS A 455 14.66 -14.09 4.79
N ARG A 456 14.27 -13.09 5.59
CA ARG A 456 12.90 -12.98 6.13
C ARG A 456 12.38 -11.57 5.95
N TRP A 457 11.21 -11.43 5.34
CA TRP A 457 10.65 -10.13 4.95
C TRP A 457 10.37 -9.21 6.15
N GLY A 458 9.99 -9.77 7.30
CA GLY A 458 9.76 -9.00 8.53
C GLY A 458 11.02 -8.49 9.23
N SER A 459 12.22 -8.77 8.70
CA SER A 459 13.51 -8.42 9.31
C SER A 459 14.60 -8.23 8.25
N LEU A 460 14.26 -7.61 7.11
CA LEU A 460 15.24 -7.23 6.10
C LEU A 460 16.19 -6.16 6.66
N GLN A 461 17.40 -6.12 6.11
CA GLN A 461 18.43 -5.16 6.44
C GLN A 461 18.56 -4.15 5.31
N GLU A 462 18.74 -2.88 5.66
CA GLU A 462 18.98 -1.81 4.70
C GLU A 462 20.22 -2.09 3.84
N TYR A 463 20.07 -1.93 2.53
CA TYR A 463 21.17 -1.97 1.59
C TYR A 463 21.86 -0.60 1.51
N LYS A 464 23.14 -0.55 1.89
CA LYS A 464 23.94 0.69 1.95
C LYS A 464 24.87 0.89 0.76
N GLY A 465 24.82 0.02 -0.25
CA GLY A 465 25.65 0.14 -1.45
C GLY A 465 25.07 1.17 -2.41
N ASP A 466 25.90 1.61 -3.37
CA ASP A 466 25.46 2.54 -4.40
C ASP A 466 24.51 1.85 -5.40
N MET A 467 23.29 2.40 -5.53
CA MET A 467 22.22 1.90 -6.40
C MET A 467 22.24 2.51 -7.82
N TYR A 468 23.06 3.53 -8.05
CA TYR A 468 23.10 4.31 -9.28
C TYR A 468 24.50 4.45 -9.89
N GLU A 469 25.53 3.86 -9.27
CA GLU A 469 26.85 3.64 -9.89
C GLU A 469 26.75 2.71 -11.11
N ALA A 470 27.26 3.17 -12.24
CA ALA A 470 27.18 2.57 -13.57
C ALA A 470 28.09 1.36 -13.77
#